data_AF-A0A974WS59-F1
#
_entry.id   AF-A0A974WS59-F1
#
_cell.length_a   1.000
_cell.length_b   1.000
_cell.length_c   1.000
_cell.angle_alpha   90.00
_cell.angle_beta   90.00
_cell.angle_gamma   90.00
#
_symmetry.space_group_name_H-M   'P 1'
#
loop_
_entity.id
_entity.type
_entity.pdbx_description
1 polymer ?
#
loop_
_entity_poly.entity_id
_entity_poly.type
_entity_poly.pdbx_seq_one_letter_code
_entity_poly.pdbx_strand_id
1 'polypeptide(L)'
;MSLDTRPDTRTAAPRGRRALATVVALWLAANAYVWLAAPGSLPFDWPARAGLSTGDVLLETNVGLLQVLVLMLVVRWLTRRRTDPGVAARAPERRQAWRETLGLLGYGACGLAGGHLLASAMGWSPFGLHLAGTLFGTHAHVEPLEALAWAAYNLVVYAIIPLAWFGRRYSATSLGLRSSDRRNDLLVVAVVLALETCSQVLVLRPDSLDLPAGVLVRGAALTFVLYLLGTGLPAMVFLYAILVPRFLRLTGSVTATVLCGGLTYAALHVWDAWAVLDSPRSALLSLVFVVLTYLAPGMFKTYLTVRTGNAWVHLWAYHAFAPHTLVDTPHVVHVFRLS
;
A
#
# COMPACT_ATOMS: atom_id res chain seq x y z
N MET A 1 -38.89 35.05 0.93
CA MET A 1 -37.66 35.27 0.15
C MET A 1 -36.73 34.08 0.42
N SER A 2 -36.76 33.08 -0.45
CA SER A 2 -36.04 31.81 -0.29
C SER A 2 -34.66 31.95 -0.93
N LEU A 3 -33.59 31.85 -0.14
CA LEU A 3 -32.22 31.83 -0.65
C LEU A 3 -31.88 30.41 -1.10
N ASP A 4 -32.02 30.18 -2.41
CA ASP A 4 -31.52 29.00 -3.11
C ASP A 4 -29.98 29.08 -3.16
N THR A 5 -29.31 28.51 -2.16
CA THR A 5 -27.85 28.37 -2.14
C THR A 5 -27.44 27.07 -2.81
N ARG A 6 -27.59 27.00 -4.14
CA ARG A 6 -26.89 25.97 -4.92
C ARG A 6 -25.39 26.25 -4.86
N PRO A 7 -24.55 25.30 -4.42
CA PRO A 7 -23.11 25.48 -4.50
C PRO A 7 -22.70 25.51 -5.98
N ASP A 8 -22.04 26.60 -6.36
CA ASP A 8 -21.47 26.81 -7.67
C ASP A 8 -20.40 25.73 -7.96
N THR A 9 -20.72 24.82 -8.87
CA THR A 9 -19.91 23.63 -9.19
C THR A 9 -18.84 23.90 -10.26
N ARG A 10 -18.63 25.16 -10.68
CA ARG A 10 -17.87 25.45 -11.92
C ARG A 10 -16.41 25.92 -11.79
N THR A 11 -15.78 25.97 -10.61
CA THR A 11 -14.40 26.55 -10.50
C THR A 11 -13.29 25.66 -9.91
N ALA A 12 -13.54 24.40 -9.55
CA ALA A 12 -12.52 23.53 -8.93
C ALA A 12 -11.57 22.80 -9.92
N ALA A 13 -11.79 22.90 -11.23
CA ALA A 13 -11.12 22.07 -12.24
C ALA A 13 -9.60 22.33 -12.53
N PRO A 14 -9.03 23.55 -12.40
CA PRO A 14 -7.67 23.81 -12.90
C PRO A 14 -6.55 23.20 -12.06
N ARG A 15 -6.74 23.03 -10.74
CA ARG A 15 -5.69 22.50 -9.84
C ARG A 15 -5.47 20.99 -10.00
N GLY A 16 -6.54 20.22 -10.21
CA GLY A 16 -6.45 18.77 -10.37
C GLY A 16 -5.72 18.34 -11.65
N ARG A 17 -5.94 19.06 -12.76
CA ARG A 17 -5.26 18.79 -14.04
C ARG A 17 -3.76 19.05 -13.98
N ARG A 18 -3.36 20.15 -13.32
CA ARG A 18 -1.93 20.49 -13.14
C ARG A 18 -1.23 19.44 -12.28
N ALA A 19 -1.81 19.05 -11.14
CA ALA A 19 -1.24 18.02 -10.28
C ALA A 19 -1.07 16.68 -11.02
N LEU A 20 -2.08 16.26 -11.79
CA LEU A 20 -1.99 15.04 -12.60
C LEU A 20 -0.88 15.13 -13.65
N ALA A 21 -0.79 16.25 -14.38
CA ALA A 21 0.25 16.46 -15.38
C ALA A 21 1.66 16.41 -14.75
N THR A 22 1.84 17.05 -13.58
CA THR A 22 3.10 16.96 -12.83
C THR A 22 3.44 15.53 -12.45
N VAL A 23 2.48 14.74 -11.96
CA VAL A 23 2.72 13.34 -11.61
C VAL A 23 3.09 12.50 -12.83
N VAL A 24 2.40 12.69 -13.96
CA VAL A 24 2.74 12.00 -15.22
C VAL A 24 4.15 12.37 -15.67
N ALA A 25 4.51 13.65 -15.63
CA ALA A 25 5.85 14.10 -15.99
C ALA A 25 6.93 13.50 -15.07
N LEU A 26 6.68 13.47 -13.75
CA LEU A 26 7.59 12.86 -12.77
C LEU A 26 7.71 11.35 -12.97
N TRP A 27 6.62 10.66 -13.29
CA TRP A 27 6.63 9.22 -13.58
C TRP A 27 7.47 8.92 -14.83
N LEU A 28 7.27 9.69 -15.91
CA LEU A 28 8.07 9.56 -17.13
C LEU A 28 9.55 9.87 -16.87
N ALA A 29 9.84 10.92 -16.09
CA ALA A 29 11.20 11.27 -15.71
C ALA A 29 11.87 10.17 -14.86
N ALA A 30 11.13 9.53 -13.95
CA ALA A 30 11.62 8.41 -13.15
C ALA A 30 11.98 7.20 -14.03
N ASN A 31 11.12 6.85 -14.99
CA ASN A 31 11.39 5.77 -15.94
C ASN A 31 12.64 6.07 -16.80
N ALA A 32 12.71 7.29 -17.34
CA ALA A 32 13.87 7.73 -18.13
C ALA A 32 15.15 7.71 -17.30
N TYR A 33 15.10 8.19 -16.05
CA TYR A 33 16.22 8.15 -15.13
C TYR A 33 16.69 6.72 -14.88
N VAL A 34 15.80 5.79 -14.55
CA VAL A 34 16.17 4.38 -14.33
C VAL A 34 16.85 3.78 -15.56
N TRP A 35 16.27 3.99 -16.76
CA TRP A 35 16.83 3.49 -18.00
C TRP A 35 18.26 4.01 -18.24
N LEU A 36 18.50 5.29 -18.00
CA LEU A 36 19.81 5.92 -18.19
C LEU A 36 20.81 5.56 -17.08
N ALA A 37 20.33 5.44 -15.84
CA ALA A 37 21.14 5.19 -14.65
C ALA A 37 21.41 3.71 -14.40
N ALA A 38 20.85 2.77 -15.18
CA ALA A 38 21.09 1.34 -15.04
C ALA A 38 20.79 0.58 -16.36
N PRO A 39 21.46 0.87 -17.49
CA PRO A 39 21.02 0.38 -18.80
C PRO A 39 21.16 -1.14 -19.00
N GLY A 40 22.04 -1.81 -18.25
CA GLY A 40 22.23 -3.27 -18.32
C GLY A 40 21.41 -4.02 -17.27
N SER A 41 21.65 -3.70 -16.00
CA SER A 41 20.98 -4.32 -14.86
C SER A 41 20.83 -3.31 -13.73
N LEU A 42 19.79 -3.51 -12.92
CA LEU A 42 19.57 -2.77 -11.68
C LEU A 42 20.55 -3.23 -10.59
N PRO A 43 20.88 -2.38 -9.61
CA PRO A 43 21.80 -2.74 -8.52
C PRO A 43 21.13 -3.61 -7.44
N PHE A 44 19.88 -4.05 -7.64
CA PHE A 44 19.11 -4.77 -6.64
C PHE A 44 19.30 -6.27 -6.78
N ASP A 45 19.43 -6.95 -5.64
CA ASP A 45 19.48 -8.40 -5.57
C ASP A 45 18.04 -8.95 -5.45
N TRP A 46 17.41 -9.20 -6.60
CA TRP A 46 16.04 -9.70 -6.69
C TRP A 46 16.01 -11.10 -7.30
N PRO A 47 16.06 -12.15 -6.48
CA PRO A 47 16.01 -13.53 -6.96
C PRO A 47 14.82 -13.82 -7.88
N ALA A 48 13.63 -13.28 -7.57
CA ALA A 48 12.41 -13.47 -8.36
C ALA A 48 12.44 -12.76 -9.73
N ARG A 49 13.44 -11.90 -9.97
CA ARG A 49 13.66 -11.17 -11.22
C ARG A 49 15.07 -11.41 -11.77
N ALA A 50 15.72 -12.47 -11.31
CA ALA A 50 17.06 -12.82 -11.78
C ALA A 50 17.06 -13.00 -13.30
N GLY A 51 17.99 -12.31 -13.98
CA GLY A 51 18.13 -12.37 -15.43
C GLY A 51 17.22 -11.43 -16.23
N LEU A 52 16.29 -10.70 -15.59
CA LEU A 52 15.54 -9.66 -16.29
C LEU A 52 16.42 -8.44 -16.56
N SER A 53 16.25 -7.84 -17.75
CA SER A 53 16.88 -6.56 -18.04
C SER A 53 16.17 -5.42 -17.31
N THR A 54 16.84 -4.27 -17.16
CA THR A 54 16.19 -3.05 -16.64
C THR A 54 14.93 -2.67 -17.43
N GLY A 55 14.94 -2.92 -18.74
CA GLY A 55 13.78 -2.68 -19.61
C GLY A 55 12.58 -3.57 -19.27
N ASP A 56 12.84 -4.86 -19.03
CA ASP A 56 11.79 -5.82 -18.65
C ASP A 56 11.17 -5.43 -17.31
N VAL A 57 12.00 -5.08 -16.32
CA VAL A 57 11.52 -4.62 -15.01
C VAL A 57 10.67 -3.35 -15.13
N LEU A 58 11.11 -2.36 -15.92
CA LEU A 58 10.34 -1.15 -16.15
C LEU A 58 9.02 -1.45 -16.85
N LEU A 59 9.02 -2.35 -17.84
CA LEU A 59 7.79 -2.78 -18.52
C LEU A 59 6.82 -3.43 -17.53
N GLU A 60 7.26 -4.40 -16.74
CA GLU A 60 6.45 -5.04 -15.68
C GLU A 60 5.84 -4.01 -14.73
N THR A 61 6.67 -3.07 -14.26
CA THR A 61 6.26 -2.00 -13.34
C THR A 61 5.16 -1.13 -13.94
N ASN A 62 5.29 -0.72 -15.21
CA ASN A 62 4.29 0.10 -15.88
C ASN A 62 3.02 -0.68 -16.22
N VAL A 63 3.13 -1.97 -16.54
CA VAL A 63 1.97 -2.86 -16.70
C VAL A 63 1.22 -3.00 -15.38
N GLY A 64 1.92 -3.14 -14.25
CA GLY A 64 1.33 -3.13 -12.91
C GLY A 64 0.59 -1.82 -12.59
N LEU A 65 1.17 -0.66 -12.93
CA LEU A 65 0.46 0.62 -12.82
C LEU A 65 -0.81 0.63 -13.67
N LEU A 66 -0.75 0.18 -14.92
CA LEU A 66 -1.90 0.15 -15.82
C LEU A 66 -3.02 -0.75 -15.28
N GLN A 67 -2.68 -1.93 -14.75
CA GLN A 67 -3.63 -2.83 -14.08
C GLN A 67 -4.36 -2.11 -12.94
N VAL A 68 -3.61 -1.42 -12.06
CA VAL A 68 -4.19 -0.64 -10.97
C VAL A 68 -5.15 0.45 -11.49
N LEU A 69 -4.77 1.18 -12.54
CA LEU A 69 -5.64 2.20 -13.13
C LEU A 69 -6.94 1.59 -13.69
N VAL A 70 -6.86 0.41 -14.32
CA VAL A 70 -8.05 -0.34 -14.76
C VAL A 70 -8.94 -0.72 -13.58
N LEU A 71 -8.37 -1.22 -12.49
CA LEU A 71 -9.13 -1.52 -11.28
C LEU A 71 -9.81 -0.28 -10.68
N MET A 72 -9.14 0.88 -10.68
CA MET A 72 -9.77 2.13 -10.27
C MET A 72 -11.01 2.46 -11.13
N LEU A 73 -10.96 2.21 -12.44
CA LEU A 73 -12.12 2.38 -13.33
C LEU A 73 -13.26 1.41 -12.99
N VAL A 74 -12.93 0.14 -12.71
CA VAL A 74 -13.91 -0.87 -12.27
C VAL A 74 -14.58 -0.43 -10.96
N VAL A 75 -13.80 -0.04 -9.95
CA VAL A 75 -14.33 0.47 -8.68
C VAL A 75 -15.20 1.69 -8.89
N ARG A 76 -14.78 2.63 -9.75
CA ARG A 76 -15.59 3.80 -10.10
C ARG A 76 -16.94 3.37 -10.67
N TRP A 77 -16.95 2.41 -11.58
CA TRP A 77 -18.16 1.87 -12.18
C TRP A 77 -19.05 1.18 -11.14
N LEU A 78 -18.51 0.30 -10.30
CA LEU A 78 -19.25 -0.40 -9.23
C LEU A 78 -19.86 0.56 -8.19
N THR A 79 -19.20 1.69 -7.94
CA THR A 79 -19.63 2.69 -6.95
C THR A 79 -20.36 3.87 -7.57
N ARG A 80 -20.67 3.86 -8.88
CA ARG A 80 -21.21 5.03 -9.61
C ARG A 80 -22.59 5.48 -9.13
N ARG A 81 -23.37 4.59 -8.52
CA ARG A 81 -24.71 4.84 -7.97
C ARG A 81 -24.73 4.96 -6.45
N ARG A 82 -23.56 4.88 -5.81
CA ARG A 82 -23.44 4.96 -4.35
C ARG A 82 -23.63 6.41 -3.90
N THR A 83 -24.39 6.62 -2.83
CA THR A 83 -24.43 7.90 -2.11
C THR A 83 -23.04 8.25 -1.61
N ASP A 84 -22.67 9.53 -1.65
CA ASP A 84 -21.36 9.98 -1.16
C ASP A 84 -21.16 9.55 0.31
N PRO A 85 -20.12 8.75 0.62
CA PRO A 85 -19.85 8.31 1.98
C PRO A 85 -19.37 9.44 2.93
N GLY A 86 -19.16 10.66 2.42
CA GLY A 86 -18.86 11.83 3.23
C GLY A 86 -17.50 11.75 3.95
N VAL A 87 -16.50 11.09 3.35
CA VAL A 87 -15.21 10.77 4.00
C VAL A 87 -14.49 12.01 4.53
N ALA A 88 -14.56 13.15 3.82
CA ALA A 88 -13.93 14.40 4.27
C ALA A 88 -14.52 14.93 5.59
N ALA A 89 -15.83 14.72 5.80
CA ALA A 89 -16.55 15.18 7.00
C ALA A 89 -16.25 14.30 8.23
N ARG A 90 -15.55 13.18 8.04
CA ARG A 90 -15.17 12.26 9.13
C ARG A 90 -13.89 12.69 9.84
N ALA A 91 -13.10 13.57 9.23
CA ALA A 91 -11.96 14.22 9.84
C ALA A 91 -12.38 15.47 10.61
N PRO A 92 -11.59 15.91 11.60
CA PRO A 92 -11.87 17.14 12.36
C PRO A 92 -11.80 18.40 11.48
N GLU A 93 -12.00 19.55 12.10
CA GLU A 93 -11.76 20.84 11.45
C GLU A 93 -10.33 20.98 10.89
N ARG A 94 -10.16 21.85 9.88
CA ARG A 94 -8.95 21.90 9.06
C ARG A 94 -7.66 22.07 9.88
N ARG A 95 -7.68 22.94 10.90
CA ARG A 95 -6.50 23.21 11.76
C ARG A 95 -6.08 21.96 12.53
N GLN A 96 -7.04 21.27 13.15
CA GLN A 96 -6.74 20.05 13.88
C GLN A 96 -6.38 18.90 12.94
N ALA A 97 -7.04 18.77 11.78
CA ALA A 97 -6.68 17.78 10.77
C ALA A 97 -5.22 17.95 10.32
N TRP A 98 -4.74 19.19 10.18
CA TRP A 98 -3.36 19.49 9.82
C TRP A 98 -2.37 19.05 10.90
N ARG A 99 -2.63 19.39 12.16
CA ARG A 99 -1.80 18.98 13.32
C ARG A 99 -1.74 17.46 13.46
N GLU A 100 -2.89 16.79 13.37
CA GLU A 100 -2.96 15.32 13.45
C GLU A 100 -2.25 14.66 12.28
N THR A 101 -2.38 15.20 11.06
CA THR A 101 -1.69 14.67 9.87
C THR A 101 -0.18 14.77 10.03
N LEU A 102 0.36 15.95 10.40
CA LEU A 102 1.78 16.10 10.63
C LEU A 102 2.28 15.22 11.78
N GLY A 103 1.54 15.17 12.89
CA GLY A 103 1.88 14.32 14.03
C GLY A 103 1.93 12.84 13.65
N LEU A 104 0.98 12.38 12.84
CA LEU A 104 0.96 11.01 12.32
C LEU A 104 2.12 10.75 11.35
N LEU A 105 2.40 11.65 10.41
CA LEU A 105 3.54 11.48 9.50
C LEU A 105 4.88 11.42 10.26
N GLY A 106 5.06 12.31 11.25
CA GLY A 106 6.22 12.28 12.14
C GLY A 106 6.29 10.99 12.95
N TYR A 107 5.17 10.55 13.55
CA TYR A 107 5.07 9.28 14.25
C TYR A 107 5.44 8.09 13.34
N GLY A 108 4.94 8.08 12.10
CA GLY A 108 5.21 7.02 11.14
C GLY A 108 6.69 6.96 10.76
N ALA A 109 7.34 8.11 10.57
CA ALA A 109 8.78 8.21 10.34
C ALA A 109 9.58 7.73 11.55
N CYS A 110 9.17 8.09 12.77
CA CYS A 110 9.78 7.56 13.99
C CYS A 110 9.61 6.04 14.12
N GLY A 111 8.46 5.49 13.72
CA GLY A 111 8.23 4.05 13.64
C GLY A 111 9.18 3.36 12.65
N LEU A 112 9.40 3.94 11.46
CA LEU A 112 10.31 3.38 10.47
C LEU A 112 11.76 3.39 10.98
N ALA A 113 12.17 4.50 11.58
CA ALA A 113 13.49 4.61 12.20
C ALA A 113 13.65 3.62 13.36
N GLY A 114 12.64 3.50 14.23
CA GLY A 114 12.64 2.57 15.35
C GLY A 114 12.71 1.11 14.90
N GLY A 115 11.96 0.73 13.86
CA GLY A 115 11.99 -0.60 13.28
C GLY A 115 13.34 -0.93 12.66
N HIS A 116 13.93 0.02 11.94
CA HIS A 116 15.28 -0.12 11.40
C HIS A 116 16.33 -0.30 12.51
N LEU A 117 16.30 0.53 13.56
CA LEU A 117 17.25 0.46 14.67
C LEU A 117 17.10 -0.85 15.47
N LEU A 118 15.86 -1.28 15.73
CA LEU A 118 15.58 -2.54 16.43
C LEU A 118 16.10 -3.73 15.63
N ALA A 119 15.78 -3.80 14.33
CA ALA A 119 16.26 -4.86 13.47
C ALA A 119 17.80 -4.89 13.40
N SER A 120 18.42 -3.72 13.20
CA SER A 120 19.88 -3.58 13.16
C SER A 120 20.55 -4.06 14.44
N ALA A 121 19.98 -3.75 15.61
CA ALA A 121 20.50 -4.19 16.90
C ALA A 121 20.45 -5.71 17.10
N MET A 122 19.52 -6.38 16.41
CA MET A 122 19.35 -7.84 16.45
C MET A 122 20.08 -8.57 15.31
N GLY A 123 20.76 -7.83 14.42
CA GLY A 123 21.38 -8.39 13.21
C GLY A 123 20.37 -8.86 12.15
N TRP A 124 19.15 -8.34 12.19
CA TRP A 124 18.06 -8.68 11.26
C TRP A 124 17.95 -7.67 10.11
N SER A 125 17.16 -8.03 9.11
CA SER A 125 16.81 -7.14 8.00
C SER A 125 15.94 -5.97 8.49
N PRO A 126 16.08 -4.75 7.94
CA PRO A 126 15.30 -3.60 8.36
C PRO A 126 13.78 -3.85 8.33
N PHE A 127 13.08 -3.41 9.38
CA PHE A 127 11.62 -3.51 9.42
C PHE A 127 10.99 -2.40 8.57
N GLY A 128 10.69 -2.74 7.31
CA GLY A 128 9.75 -2.00 6.46
C GLY A 128 8.30 -2.49 6.65
N LEU A 129 7.39 -2.00 5.81
CA LEU A 129 6.02 -2.50 5.77
C LEU A 129 5.91 -3.87 5.06
N HIS A 130 7.01 -4.40 4.52
CA HIS A 130 7.16 -5.77 4.06
C HIS A 130 8.22 -6.53 4.85
N LEU A 131 8.04 -7.84 4.96
CA LEU A 131 9.07 -8.76 5.45
C LEU A 131 10.22 -8.81 4.43
N ALA A 132 11.45 -8.99 4.88
CA ALA A 132 12.57 -9.18 3.96
C ALA A 132 12.31 -10.37 3.03
N GLY A 133 12.45 -10.16 1.71
CA GLY A 133 12.16 -11.17 0.69
C GLY A 133 10.77 -11.11 0.06
N THR A 134 9.83 -10.32 0.61
CA THR A 134 8.50 -10.11 0.01
C THR A 134 8.62 -9.61 -1.43
N LEU A 135 7.79 -10.13 -2.36
CA LEU A 135 7.67 -9.78 -3.79
C LEU A 135 8.89 -10.01 -4.69
N PHE A 136 10.10 -9.95 -4.14
CA PHE A 136 11.34 -9.99 -4.90
C PHE A 136 12.20 -11.21 -4.59
N GLY A 137 11.88 -11.95 -3.53
CA GLY A 137 12.77 -12.97 -2.96
C GLY A 137 13.94 -12.34 -2.21
N THR A 138 14.72 -13.17 -1.53
CA THR A 138 15.97 -12.76 -0.88
C THR A 138 16.91 -13.95 -0.77
N HIS A 139 18.21 -13.70 -0.92
CA HIS A 139 19.26 -14.67 -0.60
C HIS A 139 19.68 -14.62 0.89
N ALA A 140 19.29 -13.56 1.60
CA ALA A 140 19.54 -13.44 3.04
C ALA A 140 18.71 -14.47 3.83
N HIS A 141 19.29 -14.99 4.91
CA HIS A 141 18.55 -15.85 5.82
C HIS A 141 17.59 -14.99 6.65
N VAL A 142 16.29 -15.28 6.53
CA VAL A 142 15.25 -14.69 7.39
C VAL A 142 14.78 -15.75 8.36
N GLU A 143 14.92 -15.48 9.65
CA GLU A 143 14.53 -16.42 10.70
C GLU A 143 13.04 -16.31 11.05
N PRO A 144 12.39 -17.39 11.55
CA PRO A 144 11.03 -17.32 12.08
C PRO A 144 10.86 -16.22 13.14
N LEU A 145 11.85 -16.04 14.00
CA LEU A 145 11.80 -15.02 15.06
C LEU A 145 11.83 -13.61 14.49
N GLU A 146 12.67 -13.34 13.48
CA GLU A 146 12.71 -12.08 12.75
C GLU A 146 11.35 -11.78 12.12
N ALA A 147 10.75 -12.77 11.44
CA ALA A 147 9.45 -12.62 10.80
C ALA A 147 8.32 -12.33 11.80
N LEU A 148 8.30 -13.02 12.95
CA LEU A 148 7.33 -12.78 14.01
C LEU A 148 7.54 -11.41 14.68
N ALA A 149 8.79 -11.02 14.92
CA ALA A 149 9.14 -9.74 15.52
C ALA A 149 8.75 -8.58 14.59
N TRP A 150 9.01 -8.71 13.28
CA TRP A 150 8.57 -7.78 12.26
C TRP A 150 7.05 -7.58 12.28
N ALA A 151 6.30 -8.68 12.25
CA ALA A 151 4.84 -8.62 12.25
C ALA A 151 4.29 -7.99 13.53
N ALA A 152 4.82 -8.37 14.70
CA ALA A 152 4.42 -7.84 15.99
C ALA A 152 4.76 -6.35 16.12
N TYR A 153 5.96 -5.95 15.71
CA TYR A 153 6.41 -4.55 15.72
C TYR A 153 5.46 -3.67 14.91
N ASN A 154 5.22 -4.05 13.65
CA ASN A 154 4.36 -3.28 12.75
C ASN A 154 2.91 -3.24 13.25
N LEU A 155 2.38 -4.36 13.75
CA LEU A 155 1.05 -4.40 14.34
C LEU A 155 0.92 -3.42 15.51
N VAL A 156 1.88 -3.42 16.43
CA VAL A 156 1.84 -2.56 17.62
C VAL A 156 1.97 -1.08 17.22
N VAL A 157 2.99 -0.75 16.43
CA VAL A 157 3.34 0.63 16.08
C VAL A 157 2.32 1.24 15.12
N TYR A 158 1.89 0.54 14.08
CA TYR A 158 1.05 1.15 13.05
C TYR A 158 -0.44 0.83 13.22
N ALA A 159 -0.83 -0.21 13.95
CA ALA A 159 -2.24 -0.52 14.17
C ALA A 159 -2.68 -0.24 15.62
N ILE A 160 -2.11 -0.93 16.62
CA ILE A 160 -2.64 -0.92 17.99
C ILE A 160 -2.51 0.47 18.63
N ILE A 161 -1.32 1.06 18.64
CA ILE A 161 -1.09 2.36 19.28
C ILE A 161 -1.93 3.47 18.60
N PRO A 162 -1.91 3.62 17.25
CA PRO A 162 -2.73 4.62 16.58
C PRO A 162 -4.23 4.38 16.80
N LEU A 163 -4.72 3.14 16.70
CA LEU A 163 -6.14 2.85 16.91
C LEU A 163 -6.56 3.14 18.35
N ALA A 164 -5.76 2.81 19.35
CA ALA A 164 -6.05 3.11 20.75
C ALA A 164 -6.10 4.62 21.01
N TRP A 165 -5.18 5.39 20.41
CA TRP A 165 -5.15 6.84 20.55
C TRP A 165 -6.33 7.52 19.85
N PHE A 166 -6.61 7.16 18.60
CA PHE A 166 -7.68 7.79 17.81
C PHE A 166 -9.06 7.24 18.16
N GLY A 167 -9.19 5.98 18.57
CA GLY A 167 -10.45 5.36 18.99
C GLY A 167 -11.07 5.97 20.24
N ARG A 168 -10.25 6.63 21.09
CA ARG A 168 -10.75 7.43 22.23
C ARG A 168 -11.37 8.77 21.82
N ARG A 169 -11.10 9.24 20.60
CA ARG A 169 -11.48 10.58 20.11
C ARG A 169 -12.50 10.56 18.98
N TYR A 170 -12.55 9.46 18.24
CA TYR A 170 -13.31 9.34 17.01
C TYR A 170 -14.14 8.06 17.03
N SER A 171 -15.38 8.16 16.55
CA SER A 171 -16.24 6.99 16.39
C SER A 171 -15.68 6.03 15.33
N ALA A 172 -16.10 4.76 15.37
CA ALA A 172 -15.76 3.78 14.34
C ALA A 172 -16.16 4.25 12.92
N THR A 173 -17.28 4.96 12.77
CA THR A 173 -17.69 5.55 11.49
C THR A 173 -16.73 6.65 11.04
N SER A 174 -16.31 7.53 11.96
CA SER A 174 -15.34 8.60 11.70
C SER A 174 -13.97 8.04 11.28
N LEU A 175 -13.59 6.88 11.81
CA LEU A 175 -12.36 6.16 11.43
C LEU A 175 -12.56 5.25 10.20
N GLY A 176 -13.71 5.29 9.53
CA GLY A 176 -13.94 4.44 8.36
C GLY A 176 -13.95 2.94 8.65
N LEU A 177 -14.18 2.55 9.91
CA LEU A 177 -14.22 1.15 10.36
C LEU A 177 -15.63 0.55 10.30
N ARG A 178 -16.64 1.37 9.97
CA ARG A 178 -18.04 0.94 9.82
C ARG A 178 -18.53 1.23 8.40
N SER A 179 -19.00 0.18 7.72
CA SER A 179 -19.64 0.30 6.41
C SER A 179 -20.98 1.04 6.51
N SER A 180 -21.23 1.95 5.56
CA SER A 180 -22.53 2.60 5.34
C SER A 180 -23.37 1.93 4.24
N ASP A 181 -22.79 1.01 3.47
CA ASP A 181 -23.45 0.24 2.40
C ASP A 181 -22.74 -1.11 2.24
N ARG A 182 -23.13 -2.06 3.09
CA ARG A 182 -22.49 -3.39 3.16
C ARG A 182 -22.63 -4.19 1.87
N ARG A 183 -23.73 -3.99 1.13
CA ARG A 183 -23.98 -4.73 -0.12
C ARG A 183 -23.04 -4.28 -1.22
N ASN A 184 -22.90 -2.97 -1.42
CA ASN A 184 -21.96 -2.44 -2.39
C ASN A 184 -20.50 -2.68 -1.98
N ASP A 185 -20.17 -2.58 -0.69
CA ASP A 185 -18.84 -2.92 -0.18
C ASP A 185 -18.47 -4.38 -0.48
N LEU A 186 -19.39 -5.33 -0.21
CA LEU A 186 -19.17 -6.75 -0.51
C LEU A 186 -19.00 -7.00 -2.01
N LEU A 187 -19.80 -6.33 -2.86
CA LEU A 187 -19.65 -6.43 -4.32
C LEU A 187 -18.28 -5.93 -4.78
N VAL A 188 -17.82 -4.78 -4.26
CA VAL A 188 -16.50 -4.25 -4.59
C VAL A 188 -15.40 -5.22 -4.16
N VAL A 189 -15.47 -5.74 -2.93
CA VAL A 189 -14.53 -6.74 -2.42
C VAL A 189 -14.50 -7.96 -3.33
N ALA A 190 -15.65 -8.56 -3.62
CA ALA A 190 -15.73 -9.78 -4.42
C ALA A 190 -15.17 -9.60 -5.84
N VAL A 191 -15.54 -8.51 -6.53
CA VAL A 191 -15.09 -8.26 -7.91
C VAL A 191 -13.59 -7.95 -7.97
N VAL A 192 -13.09 -7.08 -7.08
CA VAL A 192 -11.67 -6.73 -7.08
C VAL A 192 -10.81 -7.94 -6.68
N LEU A 193 -11.23 -8.68 -5.64
CA LEU A 193 -10.54 -9.89 -5.22
C LEU A 193 -10.48 -10.91 -6.36
N ALA A 194 -11.59 -11.16 -7.06
CA ALA A 194 -11.62 -12.08 -8.20
C ALA A 194 -10.67 -11.63 -9.32
N LEU A 195 -10.69 -10.34 -9.71
CA LEU A 195 -9.81 -9.82 -10.76
C LEU A 195 -8.33 -9.91 -10.38
N GLU A 196 -7.99 -9.59 -9.14
CA GLU A 196 -6.61 -9.68 -8.62
C GLU A 196 -6.11 -11.12 -8.52
N THR A 197 -6.94 -12.03 -8.00
CA THR A 197 -6.61 -13.46 -7.97
C THR A 197 -6.43 -14.01 -9.38
N CYS A 198 -7.30 -13.66 -10.33
CA CYS A 198 -7.13 -14.05 -11.73
C CYS A 198 -5.82 -13.49 -12.31
N SER A 199 -5.49 -12.23 -12.04
CA SER A 199 -4.23 -11.63 -12.51
C SER A 199 -3.02 -12.39 -11.95
N GLN A 200 -3.00 -12.70 -10.64
CA GLN A 200 -1.90 -13.45 -10.05
C GLN A 200 -1.75 -14.85 -10.64
N VAL A 201 -2.83 -15.60 -10.75
CA VAL A 201 -2.77 -16.98 -11.25
C VAL A 201 -2.38 -17.02 -12.73
N LEU A 202 -2.96 -16.14 -13.55
CA LEU A 202 -2.77 -16.18 -15.01
C LEU A 202 -1.49 -15.48 -15.48
N VAL A 203 -1.12 -14.38 -14.83
CA VAL A 203 0.00 -13.50 -15.22
C VAL A 203 1.24 -13.78 -14.38
N LEU A 204 1.12 -13.74 -13.04
CA LEU A 204 2.29 -13.91 -12.17
C LEU A 204 2.70 -15.37 -11.98
N ARG A 205 1.79 -16.34 -12.22
CA ARG A 205 2.02 -17.79 -12.12
C ARG A 205 2.88 -18.15 -10.89
N PRO A 206 2.39 -17.86 -9.68
CA PRO A 206 3.22 -17.93 -8.50
C PRO A 206 3.69 -19.36 -8.23
N ASP A 207 4.95 -19.50 -7.84
CA ASP A 207 5.59 -20.78 -7.48
C ASP A 207 4.85 -21.51 -6.34
N SER A 208 3.94 -20.82 -5.63
CA SER A 208 3.06 -21.46 -4.64
C SER A 208 2.17 -22.55 -5.25
N LEU A 209 1.91 -22.50 -6.55
CA LEU A 209 1.14 -23.55 -7.24
C LEU A 209 1.93 -24.85 -7.40
N ASP A 210 3.26 -24.82 -7.27
CA ASP A 210 4.14 -25.99 -7.36
C ASP A 210 4.36 -26.67 -5.99
N LEU A 211 3.84 -26.08 -4.90
CA LEU A 211 3.95 -26.65 -3.56
C LEU A 211 2.99 -27.84 -3.37
N PRO A 212 3.38 -28.89 -2.61
CA PRO A 212 2.46 -29.93 -2.20
C PRO A 212 1.23 -29.35 -1.49
N ALA A 213 0.02 -29.84 -1.79
CA ALA A 213 -1.24 -29.24 -1.31
C ALA A 213 -1.29 -29.01 0.21
N GLY A 214 -0.78 -29.95 1.02
CA GLY A 214 -0.73 -29.80 2.47
C GLY A 214 0.25 -28.73 2.96
N VAL A 215 1.36 -28.50 2.24
CA VAL A 215 2.31 -27.42 2.50
C VAL A 215 1.73 -26.09 2.05
N LEU A 216 1.10 -26.05 0.87
CA LEU A 216 0.42 -24.87 0.34
C LEU A 216 -0.63 -24.33 1.32
N VAL A 217 -1.53 -25.19 1.83
CA VAL A 217 -2.59 -24.74 2.74
C VAL A 217 -2.02 -24.15 4.04
N ARG A 218 -1.06 -24.85 4.67
CA ARG A 218 -0.42 -24.38 5.92
C ARG A 218 0.41 -23.11 5.68
N GLY A 219 1.18 -23.09 4.60
CA GLY A 219 2.00 -21.96 4.18
C GLY A 219 1.16 -20.73 3.86
N ALA A 220 0.09 -20.87 3.08
CA ALA A 220 -0.82 -19.79 2.74
C ALA A 220 -1.55 -19.24 3.98
N ALA A 221 -2.00 -20.11 4.88
CA ALA A 221 -2.63 -19.68 6.14
C ALA A 221 -1.64 -18.88 7.02
N LEU A 222 -0.41 -19.37 7.18
CA LEU A 222 0.62 -18.67 7.94
C LEU A 222 1.00 -17.34 7.29
N THR A 223 1.20 -17.33 5.97
CA THR A 223 1.48 -16.12 5.18
C THR A 223 0.37 -15.10 5.36
N PHE A 224 -0.89 -15.53 5.20
CA PHE A 224 -2.04 -14.66 5.40
C PHE A 224 -2.02 -14.01 6.79
N VAL A 225 -1.84 -14.78 7.86
CA VAL A 225 -1.81 -14.24 9.23
C VAL A 225 -0.64 -13.29 9.41
N LEU A 226 0.56 -13.68 8.98
CA LEU A 226 1.77 -12.91 9.16
C LEU A 226 1.68 -11.54 8.47
N TYR A 227 1.25 -11.51 7.20
CA TYR A 227 1.08 -10.26 6.46
C TYR A 227 -0.17 -9.48 6.86
N LEU A 228 -1.23 -10.13 7.33
CA LEU A 228 -2.37 -9.42 7.92
C LEU A 228 -1.93 -8.60 9.13
N LEU A 229 -1.09 -9.16 10.00
CA LEU A 229 -0.59 -8.49 11.20
C LEU A 229 0.54 -7.50 10.88
N GLY A 230 1.49 -7.87 10.02
CA GLY A 230 2.68 -7.07 9.73
C GLY A 230 2.51 -5.98 8.67
N THR A 231 1.48 -6.09 7.82
CA THR A 231 1.30 -5.16 6.68
C THR A 231 -0.16 -4.70 6.54
N GLY A 232 -1.11 -5.64 6.49
CA GLY A 232 -2.51 -5.39 6.16
C GLY A 232 -3.21 -4.48 7.17
N LEU A 233 -3.29 -4.90 8.44
CA LEU A 233 -3.87 -4.12 9.53
C LEU A 233 -3.09 -2.83 9.81
N PRO A 234 -1.73 -2.84 9.87
CA PRO A 234 -0.91 -1.63 9.92
C PRO A 234 -1.32 -0.57 8.89
N ALA A 235 -1.36 -0.93 7.62
CA ALA A 235 -1.73 0.00 6.56
C ALA A 235 -3.21 0.42 6.68
N MET A 236 -4.12 -0.54 6.94
CA MET A 236 -5.56 -0.29 7.10
C MET A 236 -5.82 0.76 8.16
N VAL A 237 -5.25 0.59 9.34
CA VAL A 237 -5.47 1.50 10.46
C VAL A 237 -4.73 2.82 10.25
N PHE A 238 -3.40 2.76 10.11
CA PHE A 238 -2.58 3.96 10.13
C PHE A 238 -2.91 4.91 8.97
N LEU A 239 -2.96 4.35 7.76
CA LEU A 239 -3.08 5.15 6.56
C LEU A 239 -4.55 5.35 6.18
N TYR A 240 -5.31 4.27 6.04
CA TYR A 240 -6.61 4.36 5.39
C TYR A 240 -7.75 4.74 6.35
N ALA A 241 -7.75 4.23 7.58
CA ALA A 241 -8.73 4.59 8.59
C ALA A 241 -8.48 5.99 9.18
N ILE A 242 -7.20 6.36 9.38
CA ILE A 242 -6.84 7.59 10.09
C ILE A 242 -6.39 8.69 9.12
N LEU A 243 -5.31 8.50 8.34
CA LEU A 243 -4.73 9.56 7.51
C LEU A 243 -5.60 9.97 6.32
N VAL A 244 -6.21 9.03 5.59
CA VAL A 244 -6.96 9.32 4.35
C VAL A 244 -8.11 10.32 4.54
N PRO A 245 -8.99 10.18 5.56
CA PRO A 245 -10.02 11.20 5.83
C PRO A 245 -9.43 12.60 6.03
N ARG A 246 -8.25 12.69 6.66
CA ARG A 246 -7.55 13.95 6.95
C ARG A 246 -6.91 14.51 5.68
N PHE A 247 -6.25 13.69 4.87
CA PHE A 247 -5.79 14.10 3.54
C PHE A 247 -6.93 14.65 2.69
N LEU A 248 -8.09 13.99 2.68
CA LEU A 248 -9.25 14.46 1.93
C LEU A 248 -9.79 15.79 2.46
N ARG A 249 -9.85 15.94 3.78
CA ARG A 249 -10.23 17.20 4.43
C ARG A 249 -9.28 18.35 4.11
N LEU A 250 -7.97 18.09 4.05
CA LEU A 250 -6.95 19.11 3.84
C LEU A 250 -6.79 19.49 2.36
N THR A 251 -6.84 18.50 1.47
CA THR A 251 -6.69 18.72 0.03
C THR A 251 -7.98 19.18 -0.64
N GLY A 252 -9.15 18.76 -0.13
CA GLY A 252 -10.44 18.98 -0.77
C GLY A 252 -10.56 18.33 -2.15
N SER A 253 -9.67 17.39 -2.50
CA SER A 253 -9.58 16.78 -3.83
C SER A 253 -9.29 15.30 -3.73
N VAL A 254 -10.13 14.49 -4.38
CA VAL A 254 -9.94 13.02 -4.45
C VAL A 254 -8.60 12.68 -5.10
N THR A 255 -8.25 13.33 -6.21
CA THR A 255 -6.99 13.08 -6.92
C THR A 255 -5.79 13.38 -6.02
N ALA A 256 -5.76 14.54 -5.37
CA ALA A 256 -4.66 14.88 -4.47
C ALA A 256 -4.59 13.94 -3.27
N THR A 257 -5.74 13.53 -2.72
CA THR A 257 -5.81 12.56 -1.62
C THR A 257 -5.25 11.20 -2.02
N VAL A 258 -5.63 10.70 -3.19
CA VAL A 258 -5.15 9.42 -3.74
C VAL A 258 -3.63 9.45 -3.93
N LEU A 259 -3.09 10.55 -4.44
CA LEU A 259 -1.64 10.75 -4.58
C LEU A 259 -0.94 10.83 -3.22
N CYS A 260 -1.45 11.59 -2.26
CA CYS A 260 -0.89 11.66 -0.91
C CYS A 260 -0.88 10.30 -0.22
N GLY A 261 -1.98 9.55 -0.31
CA GLY A 261 -2.08 8.20 0.23
C GLY A 261 -1.13 7.22 -0.45
N GLY A 262 -1.02 7.27 -1.78
CA GLY A 262 -0.05 6.48 -2.54
C GLY A 262 1.41 6.77 -2.17
N LEU A 263 1.78 8.05 -2.06
CA LEU A 263 3.13 8.46 -1.67
C LEU A 263 3.45 8.11 -0.22
N THR A 264 2.50 8.26 0.69
CA THR A 264 2.69 7.88 2.10
C THR A 264 2.81 6.36 2.23
N TYR A 265 2.03 5.59 1.46
CA TYR A 265 2.18 4.14 1.40
C TYR A 265 3.57 3.75 0.89
N ALA A 266 4.03 4.34 -0.23
CA ALA A 266 5.38 4.10 -0.73
C ALA A 266 6.47 4.49 0.29
N ALA A 267 6.29 5.60 1.01
CA ALA A 267 7.23 6.02 2.05
C ALA A 267 7.36 5.01 3.21
N LEU A 268 6.33 4.20 3.49
CA LEU A 268 6.41 3.12 4.49
C LEU A 268 7.27 1.92 4.03
N HIS A 269 7.68 1.90 2.76
CA HIS A 269 8.51 0.87 2.15
C HIS A 269 9.95 1.31 1.88
N VAL A 270 10.38 2.48 2.37
CA VAL A 270 11.76 2.98 2.13
C VAL A 270 12.85 2.06 2.68
N TRP A 271 12.51 1.26 3.70
CA TRP A 271 13.39 0.27 4.32
C TRP A 271 13.09 -1.17 3.90
N ASP A 272 12.33 -1.38 2.82
CA ASP A 272 12.20 -2.75 2.30
C ASP A 272 13.60 -3.30 1.98
N ALA A 273 13.87 -4.54 2.40
CA ALA A 273 15.23 -5.09 2.54
C ALA A 273 16.04 -5.16 1.23
N TRP A 274 15.39 -5.04 0.08
CA TRP A 274 16.04 -5.00 -1.23
C TRP A 274 16.64 -3.63 -1.57
N ALA A 275 16.32 -2.58 -0.81
CA ALA A 275 16.84 -1.24 -1.04
C ALA A 275 18.36 -1.19 -0.80
N VAL A 276 19.10 -0.65 -1.78
CA VAL A 276 20.56 -0.50 -1.73
C VAL A 276 20.92 0.97 -1.54
N LEU A 277 21.58 1.28 -0.42
CA LEU A 277 21.85 2.65 0.04
C LEU A 277 23.35 2.96 0.18
N ASP A 278 24.20 2.17 -0.46
CA ASP A 278 25.67 2.22 -0.37
C ASP A 278 26.31 3.38 -1.14
N SER A 279 25.60 3.97 -2.10
CA SER A 279 26.06 5.09 -2.92
C SER A 279 24.89 6.03 -3.24
N PRO A 280 25.15 7.31 -3.58
CA PRO A 280 24.09 8.24 -3.97
C PRO A 280 23.26 7.76 -5.17
N ARG A 281 23.88 7.07 -6.13
CA ARG A 281 23.20 6.51 -7.31
C ARG A 281 22.29 5.35 -6.94
N SER A 282 22.80 4.37 -6.18
CA SER A 282 22.00 3.22 -5.70
C SER A 282 20.86 3.69 -4.80
N ALA A 283 21.13 4.65 -3.91
CA ALA A 283 20.11 5.21 -3.02
C ALA A 283 18.98 5.90 -3.81
N LEU A 284 19.33 6.72 -4.81
CA LEU A 284 18.33 7.36 -5.66
C LEU A 284 17.54 6.34 -6.51
N LEU A 285 18.20 5.32 -7.05
CA LEU A 285 17.52 4.21 -7.74
C LEU A 285 16.56 3.48 -6.81
N SER A 286 16.98 3.15 -5.58
CA SER A 286 16.13 2.52 -4.56
C SER A 286 14.90 3.36 -4.26
N LEU A 287 15.06 4.66 -4.00
CA LEU A 287 13.94 5.57 -3.74
C LEU A 287 12.98 5.68 -4.94
N VAL A 288 13.51 5.75 -6.16
CA VAL A 288 12.69 5.74 -7.37
C VAL A 288 11.90 4.45 -7.48
N PHE A 289 12.53 3.29 -7.24
CA PHE A 289 11.83 2.00 -7.30
C PHE A 289 10.83 1.79 -6.17
N VAL A 290 11.06 2.34 -4.98
CA VAL A 290 10.06 2.38 -3.91
C VAL A 290 8.81 3.10 -4.40
N VAL A 291 8.96 4.25 -5.06
CA VAL A 291 7.83 4.99 -5.64
C VAL A 291 7.19 4.19 -6.78
N LEU A 292 7.97 3.70 -7.73
CA LEU A 292 7.46 2.97 -8.90
C LEU A 292 6.70 1.70 -8.50
N THR A 293 7.17 0.98 -7.48
CA THR A 293 6.57 -0.28 -7.01
C THR A 293 5.32 -0.04 -6.17
N TYR A 294 5.36 0.94 -5.25
CA TYR A 294 4.35 1.02 -4.19
C TYR A 294 3.35 2.17 -4.35
N LEU A 295 3.61 3.15 -5.22
CA LEU A 295 2.69 4.28 -5.45
C LEU A 295 1.32 3.79 -5.92
N ALA A 296 1.28 2.95 -6.96
CA ALA A 296 0.02 2.49 -7.55
C ALA A 296 -0.82 1.64 -6.56
N PRO A 297 -0.27 0.60 -5.89
CA PRO A 297 -0.97 -0.10 -4.81
C PRO A 297 -1.54 0.83 -3.74
N GLY A 298 -0.76 1.81 -3.27
CA GLY A 298 -1.22 2.77 -2.26
C GLY A 298 -2.30 3.73 -2.77
N MET A 299 -2.21 4.16 -4.02
CA MET A 299 -3.25 4.95 -4.70
C MET A 299 -4.57 4.17 -4.76
N PHE A 300 -4.52 2.89 -5.13
CA PHE A 300 -5.72 2.07 -5.26
C PHE A 300 -6.42 1.85 -3.92
N LYS A 301 -5.67 1.49 -2.88
CA LYS A 301 -6.19 1.32 -1.52
C LYS A 301 -6.80 2.63 -0.98
N THR A 302 -6.15 3.77 -1.24
CA THR A 302 -6.70 5.10 -0.92
C THR A 302 -8.01 5.35 -1.68
N TYR A 303 -8.04 5.02 -2.97
CA TYR A 303 -9.20 5.22 -3.81
C TYR A 303 -10.41 4.38 -3.34
N LEU A 304 -10.19 3.10 -3.03
CA LEU A 304 -11.21 2.23 -2.44
C LEU A 304 -11.80 2.85 -1.17
N THR A 305 -10.94 3.36 -0.28
CA THR A 305 -11.36 4.00 0.97
C THR A 305 -12.18 5.26 0.72
N VAL A 306 -11.75 6.13 -0.18
CA VAL A 306 -12.49 7.36 -0.52
C VAL A 306 -13.85 7.04 -1.16
N ARG A 307 -13.92 6.03 -2.03
CA ARG A 307 -15.15 5.67 -2.76
C ARG A 307 -16.18 4.93 -1.90
N THR A 308 -15.73 4.18 -0.90
CA THR A 308 -16.62 3.38 -0.03
C THR A 308 -16.82 4.01 1.34
N GLY A 309 -15.88 4.84 1.79
CA GLY A 309 -15.80 5.28 3.18
C GLY A 309 -15.58 4.13 4.15
N ASN A 310 -14.98 3.02 3.71
CA ASN A 310 -14.73 1.86 4.54
C ASN A 310 -13.32 1.34 4.32
N ALA A 311 -12.46 1.48 5.32
CA ALA A 311 -11.08 1.01 5.25
C ALA A 311 -11.01 -0.53 5.14
N TRP A 312 -12.00 -1.27 5.66
CA TRP A 312 -12.03 -2.72 5.49
C TRP A 312 -12.13 -3.15 4.02
N VAL A 313 -12.74 -2.34 3.15
CA VAL A 313 -12.86 -2.69 1.73
C VAL A 313 -11.49 -2.82 1.09
N HIS A 314 -10.54 -1.92 1.35
CA HIS A 314 -9.22 -2.07 0.73
C HIS A 314 -8.46 -3.28 1.28
N LEU A 315 -8.64 -3.62 2.56
CA LEU A 315 -7.98 -4.76 3.18
C LEU A 315 -8.45 -6.03 2.49
N TRP A 316 -9.76 -6.25 2.44
CA TRP A 316 -10.34 -7.48 1.89
C TRP A 316 -10.30 -7.56 0.37
N ALA A 317 -10.43 -6.44 -0.33
CA ALA A 317 -10.45 -6.42 -1.79
C ALA A 317 -9.06 -6.64 -2.41
N TYR A 318 -8.01 -6.09 -1.80
CA TYR A 318 -6.72 -5.93 -2.48
C TYR A 318 -5.50 -6.33 -1.64
N HIS A 319 -5.64 -6.58 -0.33
CA HIS A 319 -4.48 -6.85 0.54
C HIS A 319 -4.55 -8.19 1.29
N ALA A 320 -5.76 -8.74 1.45
CA ALA A 320 -6.01 -9.97 2.21
C ALA A 320 -5.59 -11.25 1.46
N PHE A 321 -5.30 -11.17 0.17
CA PHE A 321 -4.92 -12.34 -0.63
C PHE A 321 -3.85 -11.94 -1.64
N ALA A 322 -4.09 -10.82 -2.31
CA ALA A 322 -3.16 -10.13 -3.18
C ALA A 322 -2.26 -9.15 -2.42
N PRO A 323 -1.00 -8.93 -2.83
CA PRO A 323 -0.17 -9.88 -3.56
C PRO A 323 0.32 -11.03 -2.65
N HIS A 324 0.25 -10.88 -1.32
CA HIS A 324 1.10 -11.63 -0.40
C HIS A 324 0.75 -13.11 -0.24
N THR A 325 -0.52 -13.46 -0.11
CA THR A 325 -0.89 -14.83 0.26
C THR A 325 -0.49 -15.84 -0.81
N LEU A 326 -0.57 -15.51 -2.09
CA LEU A 326 -0.11 -16.44 -3.14
C LEU A 326 1.37 -16.25 -3.48
N VAL A 327 1.83 -15.01 -3.65
CA VAL A 327 3.19 -14.74 -4.13
C VAL A 327 4.24 -15.04 -3.07
N ASP A 328 3.99 -14.71 -1.81
CA ASP A 328 4.99 -14.82 -0.74
C ASP A 328 4.91 -16.14 0.05
N THR A 329 3.92 -17.00 -0.23
CA THR A 329 3.81 -18.32 0.44
C THR A 329 5.06 -19.18 0.33
N PRO A 330 5.73 -19.32 -0.84
CA PRO A 330 6.96 -20.11 -0.94
C PRO A 330 8.06 -19.58 -0.03
N HIS A 331 8.19 -18.24 0.06
CA HIS A 331 9.15 -17.59 0.93
C HIS A 331 8.84 -17.88 2.41
N VAL A 332 7.59 -17.75 2.85
CA VAL A 332 7.18 -18.06 4.24
C VAL A 332 7.35 -19.54 4.56
N VAL A 333 7.03 -20.45 3.63
CA VAL A 333 7.27 -21.90 3.77
C VAL A 333 8.75 -22.16 4.03
N HIS A 334 9.65 -21.49 3.30
CA HIS A 334 11.09 -21.61 3.50
C HIS A 334 11.54 -21.06 4.87
N VAL A 335 11.11 -19.85 5.24
CA VAL A 335 11.43 -19.22 6.53
C VAL A 335 11.04 -20.12 7.70
N PHE A 336 9.83 -20.68 7.67
CA PHE A 336 9.30 -21.52 8.77
C PHE A 336 9.57 -23.01 8.60
N ARG A 337 10.32 -23.41 7.55
CA ARG A 337 10.71 -24.79 7.27
C ARG A 337 9.52 -25.76 7.25
N LEU A 338 8.41 -25.35 6.62
CA LEU A 338 7.21 -26.17 6.51
C LEU A 338 7.46 -27.31 5.51
N SER A 339 7.13 -28.54 5.89
CA SER A 339 7.27 -29.76 5.08
C SER A 339 5.98 -30.57 5.00
#